data_AF-A0A3Q3W779-F1
#
_entry.id   AF-A0A3Q3W779-F1
#
_cell.length_a   1.000
_cell.length_b   1.000
_cell.length_c   1.000
_cell.angle_alpha   90.00
_cell.angle_beta   90.00
_cell.angle_gamma   90.00
#
_symmetry.space_group_name_H-M   'P 1'
#
loop_
_entity.id
_entity.type
_entity.pdbx_description
1 polymer ?
#
loop_
_entity_poly.entity_id
_entity_poly.type
_entity_poly.pdbx_seq_one_letter_code
_entity_poly.pdbx_strand_id
1 'polypeptide(L)' 'MWILTPLQPGGETHYLRFSKEYVVGRKNCDILLSNDQSISRAHAHLTATDQVRRRL' A
#
# COMPACT_ATOMS: atom_id res chain seq x y z
N MET A 1 3.65 -3.42 12.64
CA MET A 1 3.10 -2.24 11.94
C MET A 1 3.97 -2.01 10.71
N TRP A 2 3.38 -1.93 9.52
CA TRP A 2 4.13 -1.61 8.31
C TRP A 2 3.91 -0.14 7.96
N ILE A 3 4.95 0.52 7.44
CA ILE A 3 4.91 1.92 7.03
C ILE A 3 5.31 1.98 5.56
N LEU A 4 4.48 2.59 4.74
CA LEU A 4 4.80 2.94 3.35
C LEU A 4 5.11 4.43 3.31
N THR A 5 6.38 4.77 3.11
CA THR A 5 6.84 6.15 2.96
C THR A 5 7.01 6.48 1.49
N PRO A 6 6.40 7.55 0.97
CA PRO A 6 6.56 7.94 -0.41
C PRO A 6 7.99 8.44 -0.67
N LEU A 7 8.56 8.04 -1.81
CA LEU A 7 9.87 8.52 -2.24
C LEU A 7 9.81 9.93 -2.85
N GLN A 8 8.67 10.29 -3.43
CA GLN A 8 8.47 11.58 -4.08
C GLN A 8 7.90 12.60 -3.09
N PRO A 9 8.32 13.88 -3.17
CA PRO A 9 7.73 14.96 -2.37
C PRO A 9 6.22 15.08 -2.62
N GLY A 10 5.46 15.30 -1.54
CA GLY A 10 4.01 15.51 -1.62
C GLY A 10 3.16 14.24 -1.61
N GLY A 11 3.76 13.05 -1.52
CA GLY A 11 3.03 11.82 -1.24
C GLY A 11 2.60 11.71 0.23
N GLU A 12 1.61 10.85 0.50
CA GLU A 12 1.16 10.53 1.86
C GLU A 12 1.87 9.29 2.41
N THR A 13 2.25 9.33 3.70
CA THR A 13 2.76 8.15 4.42
C THR A 13 1.59 7.30 4.89
N HIS A 14 1.58 6.01 4.53
CA HIS A 14 0.51 5.10 4.92
C HIS A 14 0.97 4.12 6.01
N TYR A 15 0.17 4.02 7.07
CA TYR A 15 0.36 3.06 8.15
C TYR A 15 -0.57 1.86 7.95
N LEU A 16 0.02 0.70 7.68
CA LEU A 16 -0.74 -0.52 7.42
C LEU A 16 -0.97 -1.28 8.71
N ARG A 17 -2.25 -1.40 9.06
CA ARG A 17 -2.74 -2.25 10.15
C ARG A 17 -2.69 -3.70 9.69
N PHE A 18 -2.29 -4.58 10.59
CA PHE A 18 -2.29 -6.01 10.32
C PHE A 18 -3.71 -6.51 10.03
N SER A 19 -3.80 -7.51 9.15
CA SER A 19 -5.06 -8.17 8.75
C SER A 19 -6.11 -7.25 8.11
N LYS A 20 -5.80 -5.98 7.83
CA LYS A 20 -6.62 -5.11 6.97
C LYS A 20 -6.16 -5.26 5.52
N GLU A 21 -7.11 -5.43 4.62
CA GLU A 21 -6.90 -5.34 3.18
C GLU A 21 -6.91 -3.86 2.74
N TYR A 22 -5.97 -3.50 1.87
CA TYR A 22 -5.85 -2.19 1.27
C TYR A 22 -5.84 -2.34 -0.25
N VAL A 23 -6.68 -1.57 -0.94
CA VAL A 23 -6.62 -1.48 -2.40
C VAL A 23 -5.61 -0.40 -2.79
N VAL A 24 -4.68 -0.75 -3.68
CA VAL A 24 -3.70 0.16 -4.27
C VAL A 24 -4.09 0.43 -5.71
N GLY A 25 -4.10 1.70 -6.11
CA GLY A 25 -4.43 2.08 -7.49
C GLY A 25 -4.45 3.58 -7.70
N ARG A 26 -4.82 4.02 -8.91
CA ARG A 26 -4.80 5.45 -9.26
C ARG A 26 -6.15 6.17 -9.08
N LYS A 27 -7.22 5.48 -8.68
CA LYS A 27 -8.54 6.11 -8.49
C LYS A 27 -9.42 5.33 -7.52
N ASN A 28 -10.00 6.01 -6.53
CA ASN A 28 -10.93 5.46 -5.55
C ASN A 28 -10.35 4.24 -4.80
N CYS A 29 -9.15 4.39 -4.24
CA CYS A 29 -8.42 3.33 -3.54
C CYS A 29 -7.93 3.81 -2.17
N ASP A 30 -7.63 2.88 -1.26
CA ASP A 30 -7.05 3.20 0.05
C ASP A 30 -5.66 3.83 -0.08
N ILE A 31 -4.85 3.35 -1.03
CA ILE A 31 -3.50 3.84 -1.32
C ILE A 31 -3.51 4.37 -2.75
N LEU A 32 -3.51 5.71 -2.89
CA LEU A 32 -3.69 6.40 -4.16
C LEU A 32 -2.34 6.74 -4.81
N LEU A 33 -2.12 6.21 -6.02
CA LEU A 33 -0.95 6.49 -6.85
C LEU A 33 -1.37 7.28 -8.10
N SER A 34 -1.76 8.55 -7.91
CA SER A 34 -2.40 9.38 -8.95
C SER A 34 -1.49 9.79 -10.11
N ASN A 35 -0.18 9.82 -9.90
CA ASN A 35 0.78 10.41 -10.84
C ASN A 35 1.24 9.45 -11.94
N ASP A 36 0.86 8.17 -11.87
CA ASP A 36 1.26 7.16 -12.85
C ASP A 36 0.04 6.63 -13.61
N GLN A 37 -0.05 6.97 -14.90
CA GLN A 37 -1.16 6.57 -15.78
C GLN A 37 -1.12 5.09 -16.19
N SER A 38 0.03 4.43 -16.06
CA SER A 38 0.15 2.99 -16.35
C SER A 38 -0.51 2.13 -15.27
N ILE A 39 -0.76 2.70 -14.08
CA ILE A 39 -1.41 2.02 -12.96
C ILE A 39 -2.92 1.94 -13.21
N SER A 40 -3.47 0.75 -12.96
CA SER A 40 -4.91 0.49 -13.06
C SER A 40 -5.71 1.31 -12.03
N ARG A 41 -7.02 1.47 -12.24
CA ARG A 41 -7.88 2.14 -11.26
C ARG A 41 -7.81 1.45 -9.90
N ALA A 42 -7.97 0.13 -9.87
CA ALA A 42 -7.61 -0.78 -8.78
C ALA A 42 -6.58 -1.77 -9.33
N HIS A 43 -5.38 -1.80 -8.74
CA HIS A 43 -4.21 -2.47 -9.31
C HIS A 43 -3.74 -3.64 -8.46
N ALA A 44 -3.69 -3.47 -7.14
CA ALA A 44 -3.24 -4.52 -6.23
C ALA A 44 -4.01 -4.47 -4.91
N HIS A 45 -4.07 -5.62 -4.25
CA HIS A 45 -4.61 -5.78 -2.91
C HIS A 45 -3.46 -6.12 -1.97
N LEU A 46 -3.32 -5.35 -0.89
CA LEU A 46 -2.21 -5.46 0.02
C LEU A 46 -2.72 -5.76 1.43
N THR A 47 -2.20 -6.83 2.03
CA THR A 47 -2.53 -7.22 3.40
C THR A 47 -1.24 -7.42 4.17
N ALA A 48 -1.09 -6.67 5.27
CA ALA A 48 0.03 -6.86 6.18
C ALA A 48 -0.26 -8.06 7.10
N THR A 49 0.56 -9.11 7.03
CA THR A 49 0.45 -10.29 7.90
C THR A 49 1.49 -10.26 9.01
N ASP A 50 1.17 -10.83 10.18
CA ASP A 50 2.09 -10.96 11.32
C ASP A 50 2.99 -12.21 11.22
N GLN A 51 3.34 -12.65 10.01
CA GLN A 51 4.19 -13.83 9.83
C GLN A 51 5.63 -13.48 10.19
N VAL A 52 5.99 -13.64 11.47
CA VAL A 52 7.38 -13.70 11.91
C VAL A 52 7.98 -14.95 11.27
N ARG A 53 8.70 -14.77 10.15
CA ARG A 53 9.45 -15.85 9.51
C ARG A 53 10.57 -16.28 10.44
N ARG A 54 10.31 -17.25 11.31
CA ARG A 54 11.36 -17.96 12.05
C ARG A 54 12.23 -18.65 11.01
N ARG A 55 13.44 -18.12 10.79
CA ARG A 55 14.49 -18.88 10.12
C ARG A 55 14.89 -19.98 11.09
N LEU A 56 14.51 -21.21 10.76
CA LEU A 56 15.14 -22.42 11.31
C LEU A 56 16.57 -22.51 10.75
#